data_AF-A0A973VXV2-F1
#
_entry.id   AF-A0A973VXV2-F1
#
_cell.length_a   1.000
_cell.length_b   1.000
_cell.length_c   1.000
_cell.angle_alpha   90.00
_cell.angle_beta   90.00
_cell.angle_gamma   90.00
#
_symmetry.space_group_name_H-M   'P 1'
#
loop_
_entity.id
_entity.type
_entity.pdbx_description
1 polymer ?
#
loop_
_entity_poly.entity_id
_entity_poly.type
_entity_poly.pdbx_seq_one_letter_code
_entity_poly.pdbx_strand_id
1 'polypeptide(L)'
;MDGWIVTVSVLKEDGHDDEDFRHITYVVALADPADAVRMTIAECGAKAAMLTCPIDEKQLPRPGLKPGELLVVQDDEINPIISRPRRISVARLISSVVSGS
;
A
#
# COMPACT_ATOMS: atom_id res chain seq x y z
N MET A 1 15.02 2.45 -11.02
CA MET A 1 13.54 2.42 -11.08
C MET A 1 13.02 3.21 -9.92
N ASP A 2 12.17 4.20 -10.18
CA ASP A 2 11.60 5.07 -9.15
C ASP A 2 10.32 4.47 -8.55
N GLY A 3 9.82 5.09 -7.48
CA GLY A 3 8.62 4.64 -6.78
C GLY A 3 7.84 5.79 -6.18
N TRP A 4 6.81 5.46 -5.40
CA TRP A 4 5.92 6.43 -4.78
C TRP A 4 5.57 6.05 -3.35
N ILE A 5 5.44 7.06 -2.49
CA ILE A 5 4.77 6.95 -1.21
C ILE A 5 3.29 7.24 -1.44
N VAL A 6 2.43 6.26 -1.12
CA VAL A 6 0.98 6.37 -1.24
C VAL A 6 0.38 6.19 0.15
N THR A 7 -0.40 7.17 0.60
CA THR A 7 -1.17 7.06 1.85
C THR A 7 -2.64 6.86 1.49
N VAL A 8 -3.28 5.87 2.11
CA VAL A 8 -4.69 5.55 1.88
C VAL A 8 -5.46 5.66 3.17
N SER A 9 -6.74 6.01 3.06
CA SER A 9 -7.69 5.96 4.16
C SER A 9 -8.64 4.80 3.90
N VAL A 10 -8.60 3.78 4.76
CA VAL A 10 -9.54 2.65 4.73
C VAL A 10 -10.55 2.83 5.85
N LEU A 11 -11.81 2.47 5.59
CA LEU A 11 -12.85 2.41 6.64
C LEU A 11 -12.52 1.25 7.57
N LYS A 12 -12.59 1.45 8.89
CA LYS A 12 -12.48 0.33 9.84
C LYS A 12 -13.75 -0.53 9.77
N GLU A 13 -13.60 -1.85 9.73
CA GLU A 13 -14.74 -2.78 9.68
C GLU A 13 -15.57 -2.81 10.98
N ASP A 14 -14.97 -2.47 12.13
CA ASP A 14 -15.63 -2.46 13.45
C ASP A 14 -15.99 -1.06 13.97
N GLY A 15 -15.89 -0.02 13.14
CA GLY A 15 -16.26 1.34 13.51
C GLY A 15 -17.77 1.43 13.75
N HIS A 16 -18.17 1.71 14.99
CA HIS A 16 -19.59 1.97 15.33
C HIS A 16 -20.09 3.30 14.74
N ASP A 17 -19.17 4.11 14.22
CA ASP A 17 -19.40 5.41 13.60
C ASP A 17 -18.78 5.43 12.19
N ASP A 18 -19.50 5.97 11.22
CA ASP A 18 -19.11 6.04 9.79
C ASP A 18 -17.85 6.91 9.53
N GLU A 19 -17.18 7.40 10.57
CA GLU A 19 -16.02 8.32 10.54
C GLU A 19 -14.70 7.69 11.02
N ASP A 20 -14.69 6.41 11.39
CA ASP A 20 -13.47 5.71 11.83
C ASP A 20 -12.60 5.28 10.63
N PHE A 21 -11.75 6.19 10.14
CA PHE A 21 -10.76 5.91 9.11
C PHE A 21 -9.42 5.43 9.71
N ARG A 22 -8.83 4.40 9.13
CA ARG A 22 -7.45 3.95 9.36
C ARG A 22 -6.58 4.43 8.22
N HIS A 23 -5.46 5.08 8.54
CA HIS A 23 -4.49 5.46 7.53
C HIS A 23 -3.41 4.40 7.39
N ILE A 24 -3.08 4.07 6.15
CA ILE A 24 -2.02 3.13 5.81
C ILE A 24 -1.10 3.80 4.80
N THR A 25 0.19 3.82 5.08
CA THR A 25 1.22 4.36 4.19
C THR A 25 1.99 3.23 3.53
N TYR A 26 2.00 3.25 2.21
CA TYR A 26 2.68 2.30 1.35
C TYR A 26 3.85 2.93 0.63
N VAL A 27 4.89 2.13 0.40
CA VAL A 27 5.92 2.39 -0.61
C VAL A 27 5.66 1.48 -1.78
N VAL A 28 5.57 2.04 -2.98
CA VAL A 28 5.22 1.32 -4.21
C VAL A 28 6.35 1.48 -5.23
N ALA A 29 6.88 0.36 -5.73
CA ALA A 29 7.95 0.35 -6.72
C ALA A 29 7.38 0.37 -8.15
N LEU A 30 6.64 1.42 -8.48
CA LEU A 30 6.11 1.71 -9.81
C LEU A 30 6.52 3.12 -10.22
N ALA A 31 6.90 3.30 -11.48
CA ALA A 31 7.34 4.61 -11.98
C ALA A 31 6.16 5.56 -12.21
N ASP A 32 5.02 5.03 -12.67
CA ASP A 32 3.84 5.84 -12.92
C ASP A 32 3.02 6.09 -11.63
N PRO A 33 2.73 7.35 -11.28
CA PRO A 33 1.99 7.68 -10.06
C PRO A 33 0.54 7.19 -10.08
N ALA A 34 -0.12 7.16 -11.24
CA ALA A 34 -1.49 6.70 -11.35
C ALA A 34 -1.57 5.18 -11.16
N ASP A 35 -0.63 4.42 -11.72
CA ASP A 35 -0.52 2.98 -11.49
C ASP A 35 -0.14 2.66 -10.04
N ALA A 36 0.72 3.46 -9.39
CA ALA A 36 1.02 3.31 -7.97
C ALA A 36 -0.23 3.49 -7.09
N VAL A 37 -1.05 4.50 -7.38
CA VAL A 37 -2.32 4.74 -6.69
C VAL A 37 -3.31 3.60 -6.94
N ARG A 38 -3.51 3.20 -8.20
CA ARG A 38 -4.42 2.11 -8.57
C ARG A 38 -4.04 0.79 -7.91
N MET A 39 -2.76 0.45 -7.91
CA MET A 39 -2.24 -0.75 -7.27
C MET A 39 -2.47 -0.72 -5.76
N THR A 40 -2.23 0.42 -5.11
CA THR A 40 -2.44 0.56 -3.66
C THR A 40 -3.92 0.44 -3.29
N ILE A 41 -4.81 1.11 -4.04
CA ILE A 41 -6.27 1.01 -3.85
C ILE A 41 -6.74 -0.45 -4.01
N ALA A 42 -6.27 -1.15 -5.04
CA ALA A 42 -6.63 -2.54 -5.29
C ALA A 42 -6.18 -3.49 -4.16
N GLU A 43 -5.04 -3.21 -3.52
CA GLU A 43 -4.54 -3.99 -2.39
C GLU A 43 -5.39 -3.80 -1.13
N CYS A 44 -5.66 -2.55 -0.76
CA CYS A 44 -6.24 -2.23 0.55
C CYS A 44 -7.76 -2.05 0.54
N GLY A 45 -8.41 -2.04 -0.63
CA GLY A 45 -9.85 -1.79 -0.76
C GLY A 45 -10.28 -0.36 -0.40
N ALA A 46 -9.34 0.59 -0.28
CA ALA A 46 -9.66 1.98 0.04
C ALA A 46 -10.50 2.64 -1.06
N LYS A 47 -11.41 3.53 -0.66
CA LYS A 47 -12.18 4.36 -1.62
C LYS A 47 -11.35 5.51 -2.19
N ALA A 48 -10.31 5.92 -1.49
CA ALA A 48 -9.45 7.03 -1.87
C ALA A 48 -8.00 6.81 -1.42
N ALA A 49 -7.08 7.37 -2.19
CA ALA A 49 -5.65 7.36 -1.91
C ALA A 49 -5.06 8.74 -2.22
N MET A 50 -4.09 9.15 -1.41
CA MET A 50 -3.32 10.36 -1.60
C MET A 50 -1.86 10.00 -1.92
N LEU A 51 -1.39 10.48 -3.07
CA LEU A 51 0.01 10.39 -3.46
C LEU A 51 0.80 11.43 -2.67
N THR A 52 1.74 10.98 -1.84
CA THR A 52 2.44 11.88 -0.92
C THR A 52 3.77 12.37 -1.47
N CYS A 53 4.59 11.48 -2.06
CA CYS A 53 5.93 11.85 -2.52
C CYS A 53 6.52 10.84 -3.53
N PRO A 54 7.27 11.27 -4.55
CA PRO A 54 8.12 10.38 -5.34
C PRO A 54 9.29 9.83 -4.51
N ILE A 55 9.73 8.62 -4.84
CA ILE A 55 10.87 7.93 -4.23
C ILE A 55 11.90 7.66 -5.32
N ASP A 56 13.14 8.08 -5.07
CA ASP A 56 14.25 7.86 -5.99
C ASP A 56 14.66 6.37 -6.00
N GLU A 57 15.10 5.89 -7.15
CA GLU A 57 15.61 4.54 -7.30
C GLU A 57 16.71 4.12 -6.32
N LYS A 58 17.47 5.05 -5.76
CA LYS A 58 18.50 4.76 -4.73
C LYS A 58 17.90 4.49 -3.36
N GLN A 59 16.65 4.87 -3.15
CA GLN A 59 15.93 4.72 -1.89
C GLN A 59 15.09 3.44 -1.82
N LEU A 60 14.68 2.86 -2.96
CA LEU A 60 13.94 1.58 -3.05
C LEU A 60 14.71 0.30 -2.64
N PRO A 61 16.06 0.20 -2.81
CA PRO A 61 16.82 -0.97 -2.40
C PRO A 61 16.90 -1.12 -0.87
N ARG A 62 16.82 -0.01 -0.12
CA ARG A 62 16.84 -0.04 1.36
C ARG A 62 15.70 -0.90 1.93
N PRO A 63 14.45 -0.74 1.48
CA PRO A 63 13.36 -1.64 1.83
C PRO A 63 13.33 -2.91 0.97
N GLY A 64 14.24 -3.08 0.00
CA GLY A 64 14.39 -4.27 -0.86
C GLY A 64 13.17 -4.61 -1.71
N LEU A 65 12.43 -3.59 -2.17
CA LEU A 65 11.31 -3.78 -3.08
C LEU A 65 11.80 -4.09 -4.50
N LYS A 66 11.12 -5.01 -5.16
CA LYS A 66 11.27 -5.26 -6.60
C LYS A 66 10.27 -4.41 -7.40
N PRO A 67 10.52 -4.19 -8.70
CA PRO A 67 9.54 -3.63 -9.62
C PRO A 67 8.16 -4.29 -9.48
N GLY A 68 7.11 -3.48 -9.32
CA GLY A 68 5.74 -3.98 -9.17
C GLY A 68 5.47 -4.66 -7.82
N GLU A 69 6.22 -4.30 -6.77
CA GLU A 69 5.88 -4.65 -5.39
C GLU A 69 5.41 -3.41 -4.62
N LEU A 70 4.68 -3.66 -3.53
CA LEU A 70 4.39 -2.65 -2.52
C LEU A 70 4.78 -3.17 -1.12
N LEU A 71 5.03 -2.22 -0.23
CA LEU A 71 5.36 -2.48 1.17
C LEU A 71 4.57 -1.54 2.06
N VAL A 72 3.92 -2.10 3.08
CA VAL A 72 3.33 -1.31 4.17
C VAL A 72 4.46 -0.78 5.05
N VAL A 73 4.54 0.54 5.19
CA VAL A 73 5.54 1.22 6.03
C VAL A 73 4.92 1.71 7.34
N GLN A 74 3.69 2.22 7.27
CA GLN A 74 2.95 2.63 8.45
C GLN A 74 1.50 2.18 8.33
N ASP A 75 0.95 1.78 9.46
CA ASP A 75 -0.41 1.31 9.58
C ASP A 75 -0.92 1.67 10.98
N ASP A 76 -1.98 2.48 11.05
CA ASP A 76 -2.51 2.97 12.33
C ASP A 76 -3.08 1.87 13.23
N GLU A 77 -3.45 0.71 12.68
CA GLU A 77 -3.93 -0.43 13.48
C GLU A 77 -2.76 -1.25 14.03
N ILE A 78 -1.63 -1.32 13.30
CA ILE A 78 -0.52 -2.20 13.65
C ILE A 78 0.60 -1.37 14.26
N ASN A 79 0.63 -1.33 15.60
CA ASN A 79 1.59 -0.57 16.40
C ASN A 79 3.04 -0.68 15.85
N PRO A 80 3.65 0.42 15.33
CA PRO A 80 4.86 0.40 14.52
C PRO A 80 6.13 -0.09 15.25
N ILE A 81 6.06 -0.31 16.56
CA ILE A 81 7.19 -0.77 17.38
C ILE A 81 7.45 -2.28 17.21
N ILE A 82 6.47 -3.08 16.75
CA ILE A 82 6.55 -4.56 16.79
C ILE A 82 6.41 -5.22 15.40
N SER A 83 5.92 -4.49 14.42
CA SER A 83 5.46 -5.05 13.15
C SER A 83 6.59 -5.12 12.12
N ARG A 84 6.97 -6.33 11.70
CA ARG A 84 7.82 -6.49 10.50
C ARG A 84 7.08 -5.92 9.28
N PRO A 85 7.75 -5.15 8.40
CA PRO A 85 7.16 -4.66 7.16
C PRO A 85 6.60 -5.83 6.32
N ARG A 86 5.33 -5.75 5.94
CA ARG A 86 4.69 -6.76 5.09
C ARG A 86 4.95 -6.43 3.62
N ARG A 87 5.69 -7.30 2.93
CA ARG A 87 5.92 -7.24 1.48
C ARG A 87 4.84 -8.01 0.73
N ILE A 88 4.27 -7.39 -0.29
CA ILE A 88 3.24 -8.00 -1.12
C ILE A 88 3.67 -7.89 -2.58
N SER A 89 3.72 -9.04 -3.25
CA SER A 89 4.06 -9.13 -4.67
C SER A 89 2.77 -9.23 -5.49
N VAL A 90 2.69 -8.50 -6.62
CA VAL A 90 1.50 -8.46 -7.51
C VAL A 90 1.04 -9.84 -7.97
N ALA A 91 1.95 -10.81 -8.11
CA ALA A 91 1.62 -12.19 -8.46
C ALA A 91 0.64 -12.86 -7.48
N ARG A 92 0.54 -12.36 -6.24
CA ARG A 92 -0.39 -12.85 -5.22
C ARG A 92 -1.77 -12.18 -5.31
N LEU A 93 -1.84 -10.94 -5.80
CA LEU A 93 -3.08 -10.18 -5.94
C LEU A 93 -4.01 -10.76 -7.01
N ILE A 94 -3.43 -11.21 -8.13
CA ILE A 94 -4.19 -11.87 -9.21
C ILE A 94 -4.75 -13.24 -8.82
N SER A 95 -4.22 -13.88 -7.78
CA SER A 95 -4.73 -15.19 -7.31
C SER A 95 -5.97 -15.07 -6.43
N SER A 96 -6.20 -13.95 -5.74
CA SER A 96 -7.41 -13.79 -4.91
C SER A 96 -8.64 -13.42 -5.73
N VAL A 97 -8.45 -12.74 -6.87
CA VAL A 97 -9.54 -12.38 -7.80
C VAL A 97 -10.07 -13.59 -8.58
N VAL A 98 -9.26 -14.64 -8.78
CA VAL A 98 -9.64 -15.82 -9.60
C VAL A 98 -10.31 -16.95 -8.80
N SER A 99 -10.32 -16.91 -7.46
CA SER A 99 -11.02 -17.93 -6.64
C SER A 99 -12.36 -17.49 -6.06
N GLY A 100 -12.84 -16.30 -6.42
CA GLY A 100 -14.19 -15.82 -6.09
C GLY A 100 -15.06 -15.76 -7.34
N SER A 101 -15.50 -16.91 -7.85
CA SER A 101 -16.56 -17.03 -8.86
C SER A 101 -17.50 -18.16 -8.48
#